data_AF-W4E0L5-F1
#
_entry.id   AF-W4E0L5-F1
#
_cell.length_a   1.000
_cell.length_b   1.000
_cell.length_c   1.000
_cell.angle_alpha   90.00
_cell.angle_beta   90.00
_cell.angle_gamma   90.00
#
_symmetry.space_group_name_H-M   'P 1'
#
loop_
_entity.id
_entity.type
_entity.pdbx_description
1 polymer ?
#
loop_
_entity_poly.entity_id
_entity_poly.type
_entity_poly.pdbx_seq_one_letter_code
_entity_poly.pdbx_strand_id
1 'polypeptide(L)'
;MARKTLIQIRRGLESALGTLAAGELGYCTDSGKLFIGSGSSNMLLAAGQSTGDMLKSIYDTNNNGKVDYAQAADTVPWSGVDGKPSVYPAAAHTHDYMPKGPLTWNQLKGV
;
A
#
# COMPACT_ATOMS: atom_id res chain seq x y z
N MET A 1 27.11 -37.45 29.08
CA MET A 1 27.77 -36.68 28.00
C MET A 1 26.67 -36.02 27.18
N ALA A 2 26.40 -34.73 27.40
CA ALA A 2 25.37 -34.02 26.66
C ALA A 2 25.80 -33.89 25.19
N ARG A 3 25.01 -34.45 24.26
CA ARG A 3 25.26 -34.27 22.83
C ARG A 3 25.11 -32.78 22.52
N LYS A 4 26.22 -32.14 22.15
CA LYS A 4 26.22 -30.81 21.53
C LYS A 4 25.73 -30.95 20.09
N THR A 5 24.50 -31.41 19.88
CA THR A 5 23.90 -31.43 18.56
C THR A 5 23.37 -30.03 18.30
N LEU A 6 24.24 -29.16 17.78
CA LEU A 6 23.77 -27.92 17.16
C LEU A 6 22.81 -28.32 16.04
N ILE A 7 21.60 -27.76 16.03
CA ILE A 7 20.67 -27.93 14.91
C ILE A 7 21.40 -27.42 13.66
N GLN A 8 21.62 -28.30 12.68
CA GLN A 8 22.22 -27.92 11.42
C GLN A 8 21.14 -27.30 10.54
N ILE A 9 21.41 -26.10 10.02
CA ILE A 9 20.56 -25.43 9.04
C ILE A 9 21.30 -25.34 7.72
N ARG A 10 20.58 -25.49 6.61
CA ARG A 10 21.14 -25.21 5.28
C ARG A 10 21.35 -23.69 5.16
N ARG A 11 22.45 -23.24 4.55
CA ARG A 11 22.72 -21.80 4.38
C ARG A 11 23.42 -21.48 3.07
N GLY A 12 23.15 -20.32 2.48
CA GLY A 12 23.77 -19.85 1.24
C GLY A 12 23.02 -18.70 0.60
N LEU A 13 23.27 -18.44 -0.69
CA LEU A 13 22.46 -17.50 -1.48
C LEU A 13 21.03 -18.05 -1.66
N GLU A 14 20.03 -17.18 -1.69
CA GLU A 14 18.63 -17.61 -1.86
C GLU A 14 18.41 -18.38 -3.16
N SER A 15 19.07 -17.97 -4.24
CA SER A 15 19.04 -18.66 -5.54
C SER A 15 19.68 -20.05 -5.53
N ALA A 16 20.55 -20.33 -4.57
CA ALA A 16 21.32 -21.57 -4.46
C ALA A 16 20.85 -22.49 -3.32
N LEU A 17 19.84 -22.10 -2.54
CA LEU A 17 19.36 -22.89 -1.40
C LEU A 17 18.75 -24.24 -1.82
N GLY A 18 18.16 -24.28 -3.02
CA GLY A 18 17.40 -25.42 -3.54
C GLY A 18 16.15 -25.73 -2.72
N THR A 19 15.41 -26.79 -3.07
CA THR A 19 14.26 -27.24 -2.28
C THR A 19 14.74 -27.95 -1.01
N LEU A 20 14.20 -27.52 0.14
CA LEU A 20 14.45 -28.10 1.46
C LEU A 20 13.53 -29.31 1.68
N ALA A 21 14.03 -30.34 2.37
CA ALA A 21 13.21 -31.47 2.77
C ALA A 21 12.12 -31.03 3.78
N ALA A 22 11.05 -31.83 3.91
CA ALA A 22 9.98 -31.53 4.87
C ALA A 22 10.56 -31.36 6.29
N GLY A 23 10.41 -30.17 6.88
CA GLY A 23 10.93 -29.83 8.21
C GLY A 23 12.40 -29.36 8.25
N GLU A 24 13.12 -29.34 7.14
CA GLU A 24 14.49 -28.83 7.08
C GLU A 24 14.50 -27.30 7.12
N LEU A 25 15.37 -26.72 7.96
CA LEU A 25 15.55 -25.27 8.08
C LEU A 25 16.62 -24.75 7.11
N GLY A 26 16.35 -23.60 6.48
CA GLY A 26 17.27 -22.90 5.59
C GLY A 26 17.42 -21.41 5.92
N TYR A 27 18.62 -20.86 5.77
CA TYR A 27 18.92 -19.44 5.94
C TYR A 27 19.63 -18.86 4.70
N CYS A 28 19.07 -17.79 4.15
CA CYS A 28 19.66 -17.08 3.02
C CYS A 28 20.56 -15.95 3.52
N THR A 29 21.86 -15.99 3.19
CA THR A 29 22.86 -15.02 3.68
C THR A 29 22.78 -13.66 3.00
N ASP A 30 22.24 -13.63 1.79
CA ASP A 30 22.04 -12.45 0.96
C ASP A 30 20.75 -11.71 1.30
N SER A 31 19.64 -12.42 1.44
CA SER A 31 18.33 -11.83 1.75
C SER A 31 17.95 -11.83 3.23
N GLY A 32 18.69 -12.55 4.06
CA GLY A 32 18.41 -12.69 5.50
C GLY A 32 17.18 -13.55 5.82
N LYS A 33 16.53 -14.15 4.82
CA LYS A 33 15.29 -14.94 4.99
C LYS A 33 15.54 -16.29 5.64
N LEU A 34 14.56 -16.75 6.44
CA LEU A 34 14.52 -18.08 7.04
C LEU A 34 13.39 -18.92 6.41
N PHE A 35 13.72 -20.12 5.96
CA PHE A 35 12.80 -21.05 5.29
C PHE A 35 12.68 -22.40 6.02
N ILE A 36 11.52 -23.04 5.88
CA ILE A 36 11.26 -24.43 6.28
C ILE A 36 10.77 -25.18 5.04
N GLY A 37 11.34 -26.33 4.77
CA GLY A 37 10.89 -27.15 3.66
C GLY A 37 9.54 -27.80 3.93
N SER A 38 8.69 -27.84 2.91
CA SER A 38 7.50 -28.69 2.88
C SER A 38 7.76 -30.05 2.22
N GLY A 39 8.98 -30.28 1.71
CA GLY A 39 9.34 -31.42 0.85
C GLY A 39 9.06 -31.19 -0.63
N SER A 40 8.31 -30.16 -1.00
CA SER A 40 8.06 -29.76 -2.40
C SER A 40 8.40 -28.30 -2.68
N SER A 41 8.43 -27.45 -1.64
CA SER A 41 8.79 -26.04 -1.74
C SER A 41 9.41 -25.56 -0.43
N ASN A 42 9.97 -24.34 -0.46
CA ASN A 42 10.48 -23.64 0.70
C ASN A 42 9.42 -22.66 1.19
N MET A 43 8.93 -22.84 2.41
CA MET A 43 8.01 -21.93 3.07
C MET A 43 8.79 -20.92 3.89
N LEU A 44 8.55 -19.63 3.68
CA LEU A 44 9.19 -18.55 4.42
C LEU A 44 8.61 -18.49 5.85
N LEU A 45 9.42 -18.71 6.91
CA LEU A 45 8.92 -18.66 8.30
C LEU A 45 8.78 -17.23 8.82
N ALA A 46 9.59 -16.32 8.28
CA ALA A 46 9.56 -14.91 8.62
C ALA A 46 9.63 -14.14 7.31
N ALA A 47 8.46 -13.87 6.71
CA ALA A 47 8.35 -12.70 5.87
C ALA A 47 8.50 -11.53 6.85
N GLY A 48 9.69 -10.92 6.92
CA GLY A 48 9.84 -9.68 7.67
C GLY A 48 8.76 -8.75 7.14
N GLN A 49 7.75 -8.47 7.97
CA GLN A 49 6.68 -7.56 7.60
C GLN A 49 7.38 -6.24 7.31
N SER A 50 7.37 -5.85 6.04
CA SER A 50 8.01 -4.61 5.64
C SER A 50 7.13 -3.46 6.11
N THR A 51 7.75 -2.34 6.46
CA THR A 51 6.99 -1.10 6.69
C THR A 51 6.25 -0.76 5.41
N GLY A 52 4.91 -0.84 5.45
CA GLY A 52 4.04 -0.57 4.31
C GLY A 52 3.25 -1.79 3.81
N ASP A 53 3.47 -2.98 4.38
CA ASP A 53 2.65 -4.15 4.02
C ASP A 53 1.19 -3.92 4.46
N MET A 54 0.25 -3.92 3.51
CA MET A 54 -1.19 -3.87 3.77
C MET A 54 -1.72 -5.27 4.13
N LEU A 55 -1.27 -5.79 5.27
CA LEU A 55 -1.58 -7.13 5.74
C LEU A 55 -3.09 -7.32 5.95
N LYS A 56 -3.63 -8.39 5.39
CA LYS A 56 -5.05 -8.72 5.46
C LYS A 56 -5.57 -8.76 6.90
N SER A 57 -4.84 -9.40 7.81
CA SER A 57 -5.23 -9.51 9.22
C SER A 57 -5.33 -8.17 9.98
N ILE A 58 -4.74 -7.10 9.44
CA ILE A 58 -4.77 -5.76 10.05
C ILE A 58 -5.73 -4.84 9.29
N TYR A 59 -5.76 -4.92 7.95
CA TYR A 59 -6.43 -3.94 7.11
C TYR A 59 -7.68 -4.47 6.39
N ASP A 60 -7.94 -5.78 6.38
CA ASP A 60 -9.14 -6.43 5.80
C ASP A 60 -9.65 -7.47 6.83
N THR A 61 -10.16 -6.94 7.95
CA THR A 61 -10.55 -7.72 9.13
C THR A 61 -11.76 -8.61 8.87
N ASN A 62 -12.59 -8.26 7.88
CA ASN A 62 -13.76 -9.02 7.49
C ASN A 62 -13.50 -10.01 6.32
N ASN A 63 -12.27 -10.05 5.81
CA ASN A 63 -11.80 -10.97 4.78
C ASN A 63 -12.52 -10.83 3.42
N ASN A 64 -13.04 -9.65 3.10
CA ASN A 64 -13.78 -9.38 1.87
C ASN A 64 -12.89 -9.04 0.66
N GLY A 65 -11.57 -8.99 0.84
CA GLY A 65 -10.61 -8.70 -0.22
C GLY A 65 -10.36 -7.20 -0.45
N LYS A 66 -10.87 -6.34 0.44
CA LYS A 66 -10.70 -4.89 0.38
C LYS A 66 -10.19 -4.35 1.72
N VAL A 67 -9.37 -3.31 1.67
CA VAL A 67 -8.99 -2.56 2.87
C VAL A 67 -10.25 -1.93 3.48
N ASP A 68 -10.51 -2.20 4.75
CA ASP A 68 -11.72 -1.77 5.47
C ASP A 68 -11.91 -0.25 5.38
N TYR A 69 -10.84 0.53 5.58
CA TYR A 69 -10.89 2.00 5.44
C TYR A 69 -11.19 2.47 4.02
N ALA A 70 -10.75 1.72 2.99
CA ALA A 70 -11.04 2.05 1.60
C ALA A 70 -12.49 1.73 1.23
N GLN A 71 -13.16 0.84 1.96
CA GLN A 71 -14.57 0.53 1.73
C GLN A 71 -15.48 1.74 2.04
N ALA A 72 -15.11 2.57 3.02
CA ALA A 72 -15.83 3.79 3.33
C ALA A 72 -15.89 4.78 2.13
N ALA A 73 -14.94 4.68 1.19
CA ALA A 73 -14.88 5.53 0.01
C ALA A 73 -15.82 5.10 -1.13
N ASP A 74 -16.38 3.89 -1.11
CA ASP A 74 -17.29 3.42 -2.17
C ASP A 74 -18.62 4.18 -2.20
N THR A 75 -19.04 4.72 -1.05
CA THR A 75 -20.30 5.47 -0.93
C THR A 75 -20.15 6.53 0.14
N VAL A 76 -19.53 7.66 -0.23
CA VAL A 76 -19.34 8.79 0.67
C VAL A 76 -20.57 9.71 0.61
N PRO A 77 -21.36 9.86 1.70
CA PRO A 77 -22.41 10.86 1.74
C PRO A 77 -21.80 12.26 1.73
N TRP A 78 -22.46 13.24 1.11
CA TRP A 78 -21.98 14.63 1.10
C TRP A 78 -21.69 15.16 2.50
N SER A 79 -22.50 14.79 3.50
CA SER A 79 -22.27 15.14 4.91
C SER A 79 -20.89 14.72 5.44
N GLY A 80 -20.30 13.64 4.92
CA GLY A 80 -19.01 13.08 5.34
C GLY A 80 -17.79 13.67 4.62
N VAL A 81 -17.97 14.54 3.62
CA VAL A 81 -16.83 15.16 2.90
C VAL A 81 -16.35 16.39 3.68
N ASP A 82 -15.08 16.41 4.10
CA ASP A 82 -14.48 17.58 4.74
C ASP A 82 -14.09 18.66 3.72
N GLY A 83 -14.05 19.93 4.12
CA GLY A 83 -13.75 21.07 3.22
C GLY A 83 -14.78 21.30 2.11
N LYS A 84 -15.93 20.61 2.16
CA LYS A 84 -17.01 20.75 1.18
C LYS A 84 -17.65 22.14 1.23
N PRO A 85 -18.11 22.67 0.08
CA PRO A 85 -18.99 23.84 0.05
C PRO A 85 -20.21 23.63 0.96
N SER A 86 -20.50 24.63 1.80
CA SER A 86 -21.67 24.62 2.70
C SER A 86 -23.01 24.78 1.96
N VAL A 87 -22.96 25.28 0.73
CA VAL A 87 -24.12 25.50 -0.14
C VAL A 87 -23.81 24.96 -1.53
N TYR A 88 -24.74 24.18 -2.06
CA TYR A 88 -24.76 23.79 -3.47
C TYR A 88 -26.15 24.12 -4.03
N PRO A 89 -26.26 24.86 -5.15
CA PRO A 89 -25.16 25.38 -5.98
C PRO A 89 -24.40 26.55 -5.33
N ALA A 90 -23.21 26.88 -5.86
CA ALA A 90 -22.45 28.04 -5.42
C ALA A 90 -23.24 29.34 -5.67
N ALA A 91 -22.94 30.39 -4.89
CA ALA A 91 -23.53 31.71 -5.11
C ALA A 91 -23.20 32.22 -6.52
N ALA A 92 -24.19 32.83 -7.17
CA ALA A 92 -23.98 33.48 -8.45
C ALA A 92 -22.93 34.59 -8.30
N HIS A 93 -21.96 34.62 -9.20
CA HIS A 93 -20.96 35.68 -9.31
C HIS A 93 -20.87 36.14 -10.76
N THR A 94 -20.50 37.41 -10.95
CA THR A 94 -20.30 38.00 -12.27
C THR A 94 -18.82 38.10 -12.56
N HIS A 95 -18.44 37.87 -13.81
CA HIS A 95 -17.13 38.24 -14.31
C HIS A 95 -17.25 39.54 -15.09
N ASP A 96 -16.31 40.45 -14.86
CA ASP A 96 -16.16 41.63 -15.69
C ASP A 96 -15.57 41.19 -17.04
N TYR A 97 -16.43 41.04 -18.03
CA TYR A 97 -16.01 40.77 -19.39
C TYR A 97 -15.76 42.07 -20.13
N MET A 98 -14.70 42.07 -20.93
CA MET A 98 -14.51 43.13 -21.91
C MET A 98 -15.64 43.09 -22.95
N PRO A 99 -16.13 44.26 -23.41
CA PRO A 99 -17.19 44.31 -24.41
C PRO A 99 -16.76 43.65 -25.71
N LYS A 100 -17.70 42.97 -26.37
CA LYS A 100 -17.47 42.34 -27.68
C LYS A 100 -17.35 43.44 -28.75
N GLY A 101 -16.14 43.65 -29.26
CA GLY A 101 -15.85 44.64 -30.31
C GLY A 101 -14.41 45.17 -30.24
N PRO A 102 -14.05 46.16 -31.09
CA PRO A 102 -12.75 46.81 -31.02
C PRO A 102 -12.54 47.46 -29.65
N LEU A 103 -11.47 47.07 -28.99
CA LEU A 103 -11.11 47.59 -27.67
C LEU A 103 -10.35 48.89 -27.82
N THR A 104 -10.73 49.89 -27.05
CA THR A 104 -10.02 51.17 -26.97
C THR A 104 -8.91 51.08 -25.93
N TRP A 105 -7.86 51.89 -26.10
CA TRP A 105 -6.76 51.98 -25.13
C TRP A 105 -7.28 52.33 -23.72
N ASN A 106 -8.33 53.15 -23.60
CA ASN A 106 -8.93 53.48 -22.29
C ASN A 106 -9.58 52.29 -21.60
N GLN A 107 -10.01 51.26 -22.33
CA GLN A 107 -10.57 50.03 -21.76
C GLN A 107 -9.49 49.03 -21.28
N LEU A 108 -8.20 49.31 -21.53
CA LEU A 108 -7.08 48.42 -21.20
C LEU A 108 -6.15 48.94 -20.09
N LYS A 109 -6.21 50.23 -19.74
CA LYS A 109 -5.33 50.81 -18.71
C LYS A 109 -6.06 50.80 -17.37
N GLY A 110 -5.84 49.75 -16.58
CA GLY A 110 -6.46 49.56 -15.26
C GLY A 110 -6.90 48.13 -14.96
N VAL A 111 -6.77 47.22 -15.93
CA VAL A 111 -6.70 45.77 -15.70
C VAL A 111 -5.27 45.34 -15.41
#